data_AF-A0AAE1R726-F1
#
_entry.id   AF-A0AAE1R726-F1
#
_cell.length_a   1.000
_cell.length_b   1.000
_cell.length_c   1.000
_cell.angle_alpha   90.00
_cell.angle_beta   90.00
_cell.angle_gamma   90.00
#
_symmetry.space_group_name_H-M   'P 1'
#
loop_
_entity.id
_entity.type
_entity.pdbx_description
1 polymer ?
#
loop_
_entity_poly.entity_id
_entity_poly.type
_entity_poly.pdbx_seq_one_letter_code
_entity_poly.pdbx_strand_id
1 'polypeptide(L)'
;MSLLHTPDDGNLQAESDSGSFWVLFGGFAPISKKIATEDDIVPERTTAKLYSIVDGQVNPLDGELTKSILENDKCYILDCGSEVFTWVGRHTQLEERKSTIQAAEEYLANQNRPKSTRITWLIQGYETHPFKSNFDSWPSGSAPAPEDGRGKVAALVKQQGAAVKAASKSTSVQEEVPPLLEGGGKIEVQ
;
A
#
# COMPACT_ATOMS: atom_id res chain seq x y z
N MET A 1 -18.73 21.45 54.60
CA MET A 1 -19.52 22.38 53.77
C MET A 1 -18.55 23.47 53.34
N SER A 2 -18.17 23.70 52.08
CA SER A 2 -18.66 23.29 50.75
C SER A 2 -17.45 23.35 49.80
N LEU A 3 -17.13 22.31 49.02
CA LEU A 3 -17.40 22.18 47.57
C LEU A 3 -17.37 23.55 46.85
N LEU A 4 -16.45 23.84 45.90
CA LEU A 4 -16.41 23.27 44.55
C LEU A 4 -15.04 23.51 43.88
N HIS A 5 -14.57 22.49 43.15
CA HIS A 5 -13.43 22.50 42.24
C HIS A 5 -13.96 22.42 40.78
N THR A 6 -13.26 23.12 39.88
CA THR A 6 -13.38 23.29 38.41
C THR A 6 -14.49 24.22 37.89
N PRO A 7 -14.28 24.90 36.73
CA PRO A 7 -13.92 24.38 35.40
C PRO A 7 -12.42 24.55 35.06
N ASP A 8 -11.67 23.66 34.42
CA ASP A 8 -11.86 22.92 33.15
C ASP A 8 -12.41 23.77 32.00
N ASP A 9 -11.69 24.85 31.67
CA ASP A 9 -11.84 25.50 30.38
C ASP A 9 -10.89 24.83 29.38
N GLY A 10 -11.46 23.92 28.59
CA GLY A 10 -10.83 23.31 27.41
C GLY A 10 -10.58 24.32 26.29
N ASN A 11 -9.82 25.38 26.58
CA ASN A 11 -9.32 26.30 25.58
C ASN A 11 -8.14 25.64 24.85
N LEU A 12 -8.47 24.88 23.80
CA LEU A 12 -7.49 24.42 22.82
C LEU A 12 -7.15 25.61 21.90
N GLN A 13 -6.33 26.53 22.40
CA GLN A 13 -5.69 27.52 21.52
C GLN A 13 -4.80 26.76 20.54
N ALA A 14 -5.04 26.96 19.24
CA ALA A 14 -4.04 26.62 18.25
C ALA A 14 -2.77 27.40 18.63
N GLU A 15 -1.70 26.69 19.02
CA GLU A 15 -0.39 27.27 19.27
C GLU A 15 -0.07 28.25 18.14
N SER A 16 0.35 29.47 18.47
CA SER A 16 0.37 30.61 17.55
C SER A 16 1.23 30.42 16.29
N ASP A 17 2.06 29.38 16.24
CA ASP A 17 2.91 28.98 15.10
C ASP A 17 2.20 28.00 14.13
N SER A 18 1.13 27.33 14.56
CA SER A 18 0.40 26.34 13.76
C SER A 18 -0.51 26.95 12.68
N GLY A 19 -0.61 28.28 12.58
CA GLY A 19 -1.48 28.96 11.61
C GLY A 19 -1.20 28.54 10.17
N SER A 20 0.09 28.38 9.79
CA SER A 20 0.47 27.96 8.44
C SER A 20 0.06 26.51 8.15
N PHE A 21 0.04 25.64 9.15
CA PHE A 21 -0.42 24.26 9.02
C PHE A 21 -1.92 24.19 8.67
N TRP A 22 -2.77 24.98 9.35
CA TRP A 22 -4.22 24.95 9.14
C TRP A 22 -4.67 25.59 7.82
N VAL A 23 -3.88 26.47 7.22
CA VAL A 23 -4.20 27.08 5.91
C VAL A 23 -4.44 26.00 4.84
N LEU A 24 -3.69 24.89 4.88
CA LEU A 24 -3.91 23.75 3.96
C LEU A 24 -5.30 23.12 4.12
N PHE A 25 -5.86 23.17 5.33
CA PHE A 25 -7.17 22.61 5.67
C PHE A 25 -8.29 23.67 5.60
N GLY A 26 -8.02 24.88 5.10
CA GLY A 26 -9.00 25.97 5.00
C GLY A 26 -9.13 26.84 6.26
N GLY A 27 -8.14 26.79 7.15
CA GLY A 27 -8.15 27.49 8.44
C GLY A 27 -8.58 26.60 9.60
N PHE A 28 -8.42 27.09 10.82
CA PHE A 28 -8.82 26.35 12.01
C PHE A 28 -10.35 26.32 12.13
N ALA A 29 -10.94 25.13 12.23
CA ALA A 29 -12.35 24.92 12.51
C ALA A 29 -12.50 24.04 13.77
N PRO A 30 -13.32 24.44 14.76
CA PRO A 30 -13.59 23.61 15.92
C PRO A 30 -14.22 22.27 15.51
N ILE A 31 -13.56 21.15 15.86
CA ILE A 31 -14.08 19.81 15.57
C ILE A 31 -15.03 19.42 16.72
N SER A 32 -16.33 19.31 16.42
CA SER A 32 -17.32 18.78 17.36
C SER A 32 -16.93 17.37 17.79
N LYS A 33 -16.89 17.10 19.11
CA LYS A 33 -16.67 15.75 19.66
C LYS A 33 -17.85 14.85 19.29
N LYS A 34 -17.74 14.12 18.18
CA LYS A 34 -18.65 13.01 17.88
C LYS A 34 -18.29 11.81 18.76
N ILE A 35 -19.28 11.16 19.33
CA ILE A 35 -19.11 9.89 20.05
C ILE A 35 -18.58 8.88 19.04
N ALA A 36 -17.42 8.29 19.31
CA ALA A 36 -16.81 7.30 18.43
C ALA A 36 -17.80 6.15 18.20
N THR A 37 -18.12 5.88 16.93
CA THR A 37 -18.86 4.67 16.58
C THR A 37 -17.90 3.48 16.63
N GLU A 38 -18.44 2.27 16.70
CA GLU A 38 -17.65 1.01 16.76
C GLU A 38 -16.65 0.89 15.59
N ASP A 39 -16.96 1.53 14.45
CA ASP A 39 -16.12 1.63 13.24
C ASP A 39 -15.02 2.71 13.35
N ASP A 40 -15.18 3.71 14.23
CA ASP A 40 -14.19 4.75 14.51
C ASP A 40 -13.12 4.29 15.53
N ILE A 41 -13.26 3.08 16.08
CA ILE A 41 -12.28 2.50 17.00
C ILE A 41 -11.05 2.13 16.17
N VAL A 42 -10.06 3.03 16.15
CA VAL A 42 -8.72 2.71 15.65
C VAL A 42 -8.23 1.49 16.44
N PRO A 43 -7.93 0.36 15.78
CA PRO A 43 -7.39 -0.79 16.47
C PRO A 43 -6.13 -0.34 17.21
N GLU A 44 -6.08 -0.58 18.52
CA GLU A 44 -4.91 -0.28 19.33
C GLU A 44 -3.70 -0.99 18.70
N ARG A 45 -2.57 -0.29 18.56
CA ARG A 45 -1.32 -0.91 18.10
C ARG A 45 -0.92 -1.97 19.13
N THR A 46 -1.16 -3.23 18.80
CA THR A 46 -0.69 -4.35 19.61
C THR A 46 0.78 -4.58 19.37
N THR A 47 1.46 -5.21 20.33
CA THR A 47 2.83 -5.71 20.14
C THR A 47 2.91 -6.49 18.83
N ALA A 48 3.86 -6.11 17.98
CA ALA A 48 4.01 -6.72 16.67
C ALA A 48 4.38 -8.19 16.81
N LYS A 49 3.70 -9.05 16.04
CA LYS A 49 3.93 -10.50 16.01
C LYS A 49 4.43 -10.90 14.63
N LEU A 50 5.53 -11.64 14.58
CA LEU A 50 6.13 -12.11 13.34
C LEU A 50 5.79 -13.58 13.11
N TYR A 51 5.55 -13.92 11.85
CA TYR A 51 5.26 -15.28 11.40
C TYR A 51 6.06 -15.56 10.13
N SER A 52 6.57 -16.78 9.98
CA SER A 52 7.10 -17.28 8.71
C SER A 52 6.02 -18.01 7.94
N ILE A 53 6.06 -17.92 6.61
CA ILE A 53 5.23 -18.72 5.72
C ILE A 53 6.08 -19.83 5.12
N VAL A 54 5.65 -21.08 5.29
CA VAL A 54 6.30 -22.26 4.72
C VAL A 54 5.19 -23.15 4.16
N ASP A 55 5.24 -23.48 2.87
CA ASP A 55 4.24 -24.31 2.19
C ASP A 55 2.79 -23.82 2.41
N GLY A 56 2.61 -22.49 2.48
CA GLY A 56 1.31 -21.84 2.69
C GLY A 56 0.82 -21.83 4.14
N GLN A 57 1.57 -22.43 5.07
CA GLN A 57 1.25 -22.39 6.49
C GLN A 57 1.94 -21.22 7.19
N VAL A 58 1.17 -20.53 8.04
CA VAL A 58 1.65 -19.41 8.85
C VAL A 58 2.10 -19.92 10.21
N ASN A 59 3.40 -19.85 10.47
CA ASN A 59 4.03 -20.36 11.68
C ASN A 59 4.55 -19.19 12.53
N PRO A 60 4.21 -19.10 13.84
CA PRO A 60 4.70 -18.03 14.71
C PRO A 60 6.22 -18.10 14.89
N LEU A 61 6.85 -16.93 14.94
CA LEU A 61 8.26 -16.78 15.29
C LEU A 61 8.35 -16.01 16.61
N ASP A 62 8.89 -16.67 17.64
CA ASP A 62 9.17 -16.05 18.92
C ASP A 62 10.57 -15.45 18.93
N GLY A 63 10.73 -14.30 19.59
CA GLY A 63 12.02 -13.65 19.78
C GLY A 63 12.01 -12.14 19.52
N GLU A 64 13.19 -11.55 19.61
CA GLU A 64 13.42 -10.13 19.35
C GLU A 64 13.31 -9.82 17.85
N LEU A 65 12.64 -8.72 17.48
CA LEU A 65 12.40 -8.38 16.08
C LEU A 65 13.64 -7.71 15.48
N THR A 66 14.54 -8.52 14.95
CA THR A 66 15.74 -8.06 14.26
C THR A 66 15.65 -8.28 12.75
N LYS A 67 16.27 -7.39 11.95
CA LYS A 67 16.28 -7.55 10.48
C LYS A 67 16.85 -8.89 10.03
N SER A 68 17.79 -9.47 10.78
CA SER A 68 18.43 -10.76 10.46
C SER A 68 17.47 -11.94 10.40
N ILE A 69 16.30 -11.86 11.03
CA ILE A 69 15.28 -12.92 10.96
C ILE A 69 14.67 -13.00 9.55
N LEU A 70 14.70 -11.90 8.78
CA LEU A 70 14.11 -11.84 7.45
C LEU A 70 15.07 -12.44 6.40
N GLU A 71 15.02 -13.76 6.26
CA GLU A 71 15.79 -14.51 5.25
C GLU A 71 15.33 -14.17 3.81
N ASN A 72 16.28 -14.03 2.89
CA ASN A 72 16.05 -13.47 1.55
C ASN A 72 15.28 -14.41 0.59
N ASP A 73 15.09 -15.66 0.96
CA ASP A 73 14.45 -16.75 0.23
C ASP A 73 13.11 -17.17 0.85
N LYS A 74 12.66 -16.48 1.91
CA LYS A 74 11.42 -16.77 2.65
C LYS A 74 10.42 -15.61 2.59
N CYS A 75 9.22 -15.86 3.09
CA CYS A 75 8.16 -14.89 3.24
C CYS A 75 7.70 -14.82 4.70
N TYR A 76 7.26 -13.63 5.13
CA TYR A 76 6.86 -13.39 6.51
C TYR A 76 5.59 -12.53 6.59
N ILE A 77 4.83 -12.71 7.66
CA ILE A 77 3.74 -11.82 8.07
C ILE A 77 4.16 -11.12 9.36
N LEU A 78 4.02 -9.80 9.39
CA LEU A 78 4.14 -8.99 10.59
C LEU A 78 2.77 -8.39 10.92
N ASP A 79 2.13 -8.88 11.98
CA ASP A 79 0.84 -8.39 12.46
C ASP A 79 1.06 -7.33 13.56
N CYS A 80 0.72 -6.08 13.26
CA CYS A 80 0.82 -4.93 14.17
C CYS A 80 -0.55 -4.53 14.77
N GLY A 81 -1.59 -5.36 14.64
CA GLY A 81 -2.93 -5.07 15.11
C GLY A 81 -3.77 -4.30 14.10
N SER A 82 -3.41 -3.03 13.85
CA SER A 82 -4.14 -2.14 12.93
C SER A 82 -3.74 -2.31 11.46
N GLU A 83 -2.54 -2.83 11.21
CA GLU A 83 -1.98 -3.05 9.88
C GLU A 83 -1.19 -4.37 9.90
N VAL A 84 -1.28 -5.11 8.81
CA VAL A 84 -0.53 -6.34 8.61
C VAL A 84 0.40 -6.15 7.42
N PHE A 85 1.67 -6.50 7.60
CA PHE A 85 2.66 -6.44 6.52
C PHE A 85 3.01 -7.84 6.06
N THR A 86 3.05 -8.05 4.74
CA THR A 86 3.58 -9.28 4.14
C THR A 86 4.91 -8.96 3.50
N TRP A 87 6.00 -9.47 4.06
CA TRP A 87 7.36 -9.27 3.55
C TRP A 87 7.77 -10.48 2.71
N VAL A 88 8.33 -10.21 1.52
CA VAL A 88 8.73 -11.23 0.54
C VAL A 88 10.21 -11.06 0.21
N GLY A 89 10.99 -12.12 0.44
CA GLY A 89 12.39 -12.20 0.05
C GLY A 89 12.57 -12.10 -1.47
N ARG A 90 13.69 -11.52 -1.94
CA ARG A 90 13.94 -11.39 -3.39
C ARG A 90 14.25 -12.73 -4.06
N HIS A 91 14.74 -13.72 -3.32
CA HIS A 91 15.09 -15.04 -3.83
C HIS A 91 14.00 -16.09 -3.60
N THR A 92 12.84 -15.72 -3.03
CA THR A 92 11.72 -16.64 -2.86
C THR A 92 11.18 -17.09 -4.21
N GLN A 93 10.84 -18.37 -4.35
CA GLN A 93 10.32 -18.96 -5.58
C GLN A 93 8.90 -18.49 -5.91
N LEU A 94 8.49 -18.58 -7.18
CA LEU A 94 7.17 -18.11 -7.63
C LEU A 94 6.02 -18.86 -6.94
N GLU A 95 6.18 -20.16 -6.66
CA GLU A 95 5.16 -20.95 -5.97
C GLU A 95 4.98 -20.50 -4.52
N GLU A 96 6.09 -20.31 -3.79
CA GLU A 96 6.07 -19.76 -2.43
C GLU A 96 5.42 -18.38 -2.37
N ARG A 97 5.67 -17.51 -3.36
CA ARG A 97 5.03 -16.19 -3.44
C ARG A 97 3.52 -16.28 -3.66
N LYS A 98 3.04 -17.21 -4.48
CA LYS A 98 1.59 -17.45 -4.64
C LYS A 98 0.96 -17.96 -3.36
N SER A 99 1.62 -18.95 -2.74
CA SER A 99 1.19 -19.55 -1.48
C SER A 99 1.13 -18.50 -0.36
N THR A 100 2.06 -17.54 -0.37
CA THR A 100 2.09 -16.40 0.56
C THR A 100 0.85 -15.49 0.44
N ILE A 101 0.31 -15.29 -0.77
CA ILE A 101 -0.92 -14.50 -0.98
C ILE A 101 -2.09 -15.16 -0.27
N GLN A 102 -2.30 -16.44 -0.54
CA GLN A 102 -3.38 -17.21 0.08
C GLN A 102 -3.21 -17.27 1.61
N ALA A 103 -2.00 -17.56 2.09
CA ALA A 103 -1.70 -17.66 3.51
C ALA A 103 -1.99 -16.35 4.28
N ALA A 104 -1.70 -15.19 3.68
CA ALA A 104 -1.96 -13.89 4.30
C ALA A 104 -3.46 -13.57 4.40
N GLU A 105 -4.24 -13.91 3.36
CA GLU A 105 -5.69 -13.74 3.36
C GLU A 105 -6.37 -14.67 4.39
N GLU A 106 -5.97 -15.94 4.41
CA GLU A 106 -6.46 -16.93 5.37
C GLU A 106 -6.09 -16.54 6.81
N TYR A 107 -4.89 -16.02 7.03
CA TYR A 107 -4.46 -15.53 8.33
C TYR A 107 -5.41 -14.45 8.88
N LEU A 108 -5.72 -13.42 8.08
CA LEU A 108 -6.65 -12.37 8.50
C LEU A 108 -8.05 -12.90 8.79
N ALA A 109 -8.55 -13.81 7.95
CA ALA A 109 -9.85 -14.44 8.16
C ALA A 109 -9.90 -15.21 9.48
N ASN A 110 -8.85 -15.96 9.80
CA ASN A 110 -8.74 -16.75 11.03
C ASN A 110 -8.55 -15.90 12.29
N GLN A 111 -7.87 -14.76 12.19
CA GLN A 111 -7.69 -13.84 13.31
C GLN A 111 -8.94 -12.98 13.63
N ASN A 112 -10.06 -13.20 12.94
CA ASN A 112 -11.30 -12.42 13.08
C ASN A 112 -11.05 -10.90 12.96
N ARG A 113 -10.10 -10.52 12.09
CA ARG A 113 -9.74 -9.12 11.88
C ARG A 113 -10.85 -8.41 11.09
N PRO A 114 -11.09 -7.10 11.32
CA PRO A 114 -11.99 -6.32 10.50
C PRO A 114 -11.60 -6.41 9.02
N LYS A 115 -12.58 -6.43 8.11
CA LYS A 115 -12.32 -6.41 6.65
C LYS A 115 -11.61 -5.14 6.18
N SER A 116 -11.67 -4.08 6.98
CA SER A 116 -10.93 -2.83 6.79
C SER A 116 -9.45 -2.93 7.16
N THR A 117 -9.00 -4.04 7.75
CA THR A 117 -7.59 -4.26 8.10
C THR A 117 -6.75 -4.22 6.84
N ARG A 118 -5.78 -3.30 6.82
CA ARG A 118 -4.92 -3.11 5.66
C ARG A 118 -3.83 -4.18 5.62
N ILE A 119 -3.68 -4.84 4.47
CA ILE A 119 -2.50 -5.63 4.13
C ILE A 119 -1.55 -4.78 3.28
N THR A 120 -0.31 -4.64 3.72
CA THR A 120 0.75 -3.95 2.97
C THR A 120 1.82 -4.95 2.53
N TRP A 121 1.97 -5.09 1.21
CA TRP A 121 2.96 -5.96 0.58
C TRP A 121 4.32 -5.27 0.47
N LEU A 122 5.38 -5.94 0.93
CA LEU A 122 6.74 -5.43 0.93
C LEU A 122 7.69 -6.43 0.29
N ILE A 123 8.52 -5.96 -0.62
CA ILE A 123 9.60 -6.73 -1.22
C ILE A 123 10.88 -6.34 -0.50
N GLN A 124 11.75 -7.32 -0.21
CA GLN A 124 13.04 -7.07 0.40
C GLN A 124 13.80 -5.92 -0.29
N GLY A 125 14.26 -4.96 0.50
CA GLY A 125 14.96 -3.74 0.06
C GLY A 125 14.04 -2.54 -0.22
N TYR A 126 12.73 -2.75 -0.24
CA TYR A 126 11.70 -1.70 -0.43
C TYR A 126 10.80 -1.56 0.81
N GLU A 127 11.33 -1.87 1.99
CA GLU A 127 10.57 -1.77 3.23
C GLU A 127 10.26 -0.30 3.58
N THR A 128 9.04 -0.06 4.06
CA THR A 128 8.59 1.28 4.46
C THR A 128 9.00 1.62 5.88
N HIS A 129 8.98 2.91 6.23
CA HIS A 129 9.27 3.33 7.60
C HIS A 129 8.34 2.68 8.65
N PRO A 130 7.00 2.59 8.44
CA PRO A 130 6.10 1.91 9.37
C PRO A 130 6.43 0.46 9.63
N PHE A 131 6.99 -0.27 8.65
CA PHE A 131 7.44 -1.64 8.85
C PHE A 131 8.73 -1.69 9.68
N LYS A 132 9.73 -0.91 9.28
CA LYS A 132 11.06 -0.87 9.93
C LYS A 132 10.98 -0.47 11.40
N SER A 133 10.04 0.40 11.77
CA SER A 133 9.87 0.86 13.15
C SER A 133 9.40 -0.22 14.13
N ASN A 134 8.99 -1.40 13.66
CA ASN A 134 8.63 -2.52 14.54
C ASN A 134 9.85 -3.40 14.90
N PHE A 135 11.02 -3.14 14.32
CA PHE A 135 12.24 -3.90 14.58
C PHE A 135 13.15 -3.11 15.54
N ASP A 136 13.78 -3.81 16.47
CA ASP A 136 14.63 -3.22 17.52
C ASP A 136 15.83 -2.48 16.93
N SER A 137 16.38 -3.01 15.84
CA SER A 137 17.39 -2.34 15.05
C SER A 137 17.21 -2.64 13.57
N TRP A 138 17.11 -1.56 12.78
CA TRP A 138 17.18 -1.64 11.33
C TRP A 138 18.48 -0.97 10.86
N PRO A 139 19.36 -1.68 10.12
CA PRO A 139 20.60 -1.10 9.65
C PRO A 139 20.33 0.11 8.76
N SER A 140 21.01 1.20 9.06
CA SER A 140 21.02 2.43 8.29
C SER A 140 21.78 2.20 6.98
N GLY A 141 21.17 1.50 6.02
CA GLY A 141 21.77 1.22 4.73
C GLY A 141 21.68 2.44 3.81
N SER A 142 22.82 2.91 3.28
CA SER A 142 22.86 3.74 2.08
C SER A 142 22.01 3.08 1.00
N ALA A 143 21.19 3.88 0.30
CA ALA A 143 20.24 3.39 -0.70
C ALA A 143 20.83 2.27 -1.57
N PRO A 144 20.08 1.16 -1.80
CA PRO A 144 20.51 0.17 -2.78
C PRO A 144 20.68 0.87 -4.14
N ALA A 145 21.83 0.66 -4.78
CA ALA A 145 22.04 1.12 -6.14
C ALA A 145 20.91 0.58 -7.04
N PRO A 146 20.33 1.40 -7.93
CA PRO A 146 19.33 0.91 -8.86
C PRO A 146 20.01 -0.13 -9.77
N GLU A 147 19.62 -1.40 -9.61
CA GLU A 147 20.03 -2.42 -10.56
C GLU A 147 19.19 -2.26 -11.83
N ASP A 148 19.86 -2.09 -12.97
CA ASP A 148 19.32 -1.88 -14.31
C ASP A 148 18.41 -3.06 -14.74
N GLY A 149 17.13 -3.00 -14.39
CA GLY A 149 16.10 -3.92 -14.88
C GLY A 149 14.95 -3.25 -15.64
N ARG A 150 15.04 -1.93 -15.91
CA ARG A 150 13.94 -1.18 -16.54
C ARG A 150 14.18 -1.09 -18.05
N GLY A 151 13.45 -1.92 -18.80
CA GLY A 151 13.42 -1.91 -20.26
C GLY A 151 13.24 -0.50 -20.81
N LYS A 152 14.18 -0.09 -21.66
CA LYS A 152 14.26 1.25 -22.24
C LYS A 152 13.43 1.27 -23.53
N VAL A 153 12.21 1.81 -23.49
CA VAL A 153 11.50 2.17 -24.73
C VAL A 153 11.74 3.66 -24.99
N ALA A 154 12.84 3.97 -25.68
CA ALA A 154 13.15 5.33 -26.07
C ALA A 154 12.27 5.75 -27.25
N ALA A 155 11.50 6.82 -27.05
CA ALA A 155 10.70 7.49 -28.06
C ALA A 155 11.58 8.01 -29.21
N LEU A 156 11.27 7.60 -30.45
CA LEU A 156 11.84 8.17 -31.67
C LEU A 156 10.82 9.12 -32.29
N VAL A 157 10.92 10.41 -31.97
CA VAL A 157 10.29 11.49 -32.75
C VAL A 157 11.42 12.29 -33.37
N LYS A 158 11.56 12.20 -34.69
CA LYS A 158 12.50 13.03 -35.47
C LYS A 158 11.71 13.91 -36.40
N GLN A 159 11.57 15.17 -36.00
CA GLN A 159 11.03 16.26 -36.79
C GLN A 159 12.08 16.66 -37.85
N GLN A 160 11.71 16.64 -39.12
CA GLN A 160 12.42 17.36 -40.19
C GLN A 160 11.42 18.30 -40.85
N GLY A 161 11.73 19.59 -40.81
CA GLY A 161 11.01 20.63 -41.56
C GLY A 161 11.74 20.93 -42.86
N ALA A 162 11.00 20.91 -43.98
CA ALA A 162 11.21 21.75 -45.15
C ALA A 162 9.94 21.71 -46.02
N ALA A 163 9.62 22.85 -46.60
CA ALA A 163 8.32 23.20 -47.15
C ALA A 163 8.10 22.81 -48.63
N VAL A 164 6.80 22.80 -49.00
CA VAL A 164 6.17 23.03 -50.32
C VAL A 164 6.52 22.12 -51.52
N LYS A 165 5.54 21.35 -52.02
CA LYS A 165 4.61 21.72 -53.12
C LYS A 165 3.66 20.56 -53.44
N ALA A 166 2.44 20.93 -53.85
CA ALA A 166 1.37 20.06 -54.31
C ALA A 166 1.73 19.27 -55.58
N ALA A 167 1.28 18.01 -55.67
CA ALA A 167 0.77 17.39 -56.90
C ALA A 167 0.15 16.02 -56.60
N SER A 168 -0.95 15.77 -57.30
CA SER A 168 -1.87 14.64 -57.26
C SER A 168 -1.29 13.36 -57.90
N LYS A 169 -1.59 12.17 -57.35
CA LYS A 169 -2.30 11.04 -58.01
C LYS A 169 -2.13 9.72 -57.24
N SER A 170 -3.27 9.16 -56.84
CA SER A 170 -3.71 7.74 -56.92
C SER A 170 -2.67 6.61 -56.96
N THR A 171 -2.78 5.66 -56.02
CA THR A 171 -2.92 4.20 -56.28
C THR A 171 -3.42 3.46 -55.03
N SER A 172 -4.36 2.55 -55.25
CA SER A 172 -5.07 1.65 -54.31
C SER A 172 -4.20 0.50 -53.78
N VAL A 173 -4.37 0.08 -52.51
CA VAL A 173 -4.33 -1.34 -52.05
C VAL A 173 -5.12 -1.50 -50.72
N GLN A 174 -6.28 -2.19 -50.81
CA GLN A 174 -6.89 -3.25 -49.98
C GLN A 174 -6.66 -3.38 -48.44
N GLU A 175 -7.78 -3.23 -47.70
CA GLU A 175 -8.45 -4.12 -46.71
C GLU A 175 -7.66 -5.30 -46.12
N GLU A 176 -7.55 -5.49 -44.79
CA GLU A 176 -8.59 -6.13 -43.94
C GLU A 176 -8.40 -5.77 -42.44
N VAL A 177 -9.50 -5.43 -41.75
CA VAL A 177 -9.57 -5.14 -40.30
C VAL A 177 -10.33 -6.27 -39.60
N PRO A 178 -9.83 -6.88 -38.51
CA PRO A 178 -10.54 -7.95 -37.81
C PRO A 178 -11.83 -7.45 -37.10
N PRO A 179 -12.90 -8.26 -37.06
CA PRO A 179 -14.20 -7.83 -36.55
C PRO A 179 -14.25 -7.73 -35.02
N LEU A 180 -14.76 -6.59 -34.54
CA LEU A 180 -15.25 -6.37 -33.18
C LEU A 180 -16.54 -7.18 -32.97
N LEU A 181 -16.52 -8.08 -31.98
CA LEU A 181 -17.69 -8.83 -31.54
C LEU A 181 -18.64 -7.92 -30.76
N GLU A 182 -19.72 -7.48 -31.41
CA GLU A 182 -20.89 -6.91 -30.74
C GLU A 182 -21.78 -8.05 -30.20
N GLY A 183 -21.87 -8.16 -28.88
CA GLY A 183 -22.80 -9.05 -28.19
C GLY A 183 -24.04 -8.30 -27.70
N GLY A 184 -25.00 -8.06 -28.59
CA GLY A 184 -26.32 -7.53 -28.24
C GLY A 184 -27.23 -8.62 -27.69
N GLY A 185 -27.41 -8.67 -26.38
CA GLY A 185 -28.39 -9.52 -25.69
C GLY A 185 -29.70 -8.76 -25.42
N LYS A 186 -30.74 -9.04 -26.20
CA LYS A 186 -32.11 -8.54 -26.05
C LYS A 186 -32.80 -9.26 -24.87
N ILE A 187 -33.31 -8.51 -23.90
CA ILE A 187 -34.22 -9.01 -22.85
C ILE A 187 -35.67 -8.69 -23.23
N GLU A 188 -36.52 -9.70 -23.27
CA GLU A 188 -37.97 -9.59 -23.48
C GLU A 188 -38.67 -10.06 -22.20
N VAL A 189 -39.54 -9.21 -21.65
CA VAL A 189 -40.37 -9.46 -20.48
C VAL A 189 -41.70 -10.03 -20.97
N GLN A 190 -42.13 -11.15 -20.39
CA GLN A 190 -43.50 -11.65 -20.41
C GLN A 190 -44.17 -11.38 -19.06
#